data_AF-D4E424-F1
#
_entry.id   AF-D4E424-F1
#
_cell.length_a   1.000
_cell.length_b   1.000
_cell.length_c   1.000
_cell.angle_alpha   90.00
_cell.angle_beta   90.00
_cell.angle_gamma   90.00
#
_symmetry.space_group_name_H-M   'P 1'
#
loop_
_entity.id
_entity.type
_entity.pdbx_description
1 polymer ?
#
loop_
_entity_poly.entity_id
_entity_poly.type
_entity_poly.pdbx_seq_one_letter_code
_entity_poly.pdbx_strand_id
1 'polypeptide(L)' 'MGFSMSELHVVNDHGVRLLCLNGGGARGMFTISVLAEIERILASRHPDQEIRIGDYFDLIAGTSIGGILAL' A
#
# COMPACT_ATOMS: atom_id res chain seq x y z
N MET A 1 30.17 16.70 11.57
CA MET A 1 29.64 15.34 11.41
C MET A 1 28.84 15.34 10.13
N GLY A 2 29.48 14.92 9.03
CA GLY A 2 28.87 14.91 7.70
C GLY A 2 28.08 13.63 7.51
N PHE A 3 26.80 13.76 7.18
CA PHE A 3 26.03 12.63 6.67
C PHE A 3 26.55 12.33 5.26
N SER A 4 27.00 11.09 5.05
CA SER A 4 27.55 10.62 3.78
C SER A 4 26.43 10.40 2.77
N MET A 5 26.60 10.90 1.55
CA MET A 5 25.67 10.78 0.41
C MET A 5 25.40 9.31 -0.02
N SER A 6 26.03 8.33 0.63
CA SER A 6 25.82 6.89 0.45
C SER A 6 24.60 6.34 1.22
N GLU A 7 24.11 7.03 2.26
CA GLU A 7 22.92 6.61 3.01
C GLU A 7 21.61 7.02 2.31
N LEU A 8 21.68 7.92 1.33
CA LEU A 8 20.53 8.37 0.54
C LEU A 8 20.23 7.46 -0.67
N HIS A 9 20.90 6.30 -0.78
CA HIS A 9 20.68 5.33 -1.85
C HIS A 9 19.62 4.28 -1.47
N VAL A 10 18.52 4.75 -0.84
CA VAL A 10 17.30 3.96 -0.57
C VAL A 10 16.06 4.77 -0.98
N VAL A 11 16.17 5.56 -2.04
CA VAL A 11 15.00 6.17 -2.67
C VAL A 11 14.76 5.40 -3.95
N ASN A 12 13.73 4.56 -3.93
CA ASN A 12 13.16 3.98 -5.14
C ASN A 12 12.95 5.12 -6.17
N ASP A 13 13.24 4.92 -7.45
CA ASP A 13 13.07 5.94 -8.51
C ASP A 13 11.65 6.56 -8.54
N HIS A 14 10.70 5.88 -7.89
CA HIS A 14 9.29 6.21 -7.78
C HIS A 14 8.90 7.01 -6.52
N GLY A 15 9.85 7.38 -5.66
CA GLY A 15 9.56 7.97 -4.34
C GLY A 15 8.92 6.98 -3.36
N VAL A 16 8.70 7.43 -2.12
CA VAL A 16 8.09 6.62 -1.05
C VAL A 16 6.56 6.63 -1.17
N ARG A 17 5.94 5.46 -1.22
CA ARG A 17 4.50 5.25 -1.38
C ARG A 17 3.88 4.70 -0.10
N LEU A 18 2.88 5.42 0.42
CA LEU A 18 2.23 5.16 1.69
C LEU A 18 0.73 4.89 1.49
N LEU A 19 0.21 3.81 2.07
CA LEU A 19 -1.22 3.53 2.14
C LEU A 19 -1.73 3.66 3.58
N CYS A 20 -2.65 4.60 3.81
CA CYS A 20 -3.22 4.86 5.14
C CYS A 20 -4.70 4.43 5.18
N LEU A 21 -5.03 3.47 6.05
CA LEU A 21 -6.37 2.90 6.20
C LEU A 21 -7.03 3.38 7.50
N ASN A 22 -8.11 4.15 7.35
CA ASN A 22 -8.89 4.60 8.50
C ASN A 22 -9.65 3.45 9.17
N GLY A 23 -9.84 3.57 10.49
CA GLY A 23 -10.80 2.78 11.22
C GLY A 23 -12.25 3.13 10.83
N GLY A 24 -13.18 2.20 11.07
CA GLY A 24 -14.58 2.42 10.72
C GLY A 24 -15.57 1.36 11.20
N GLY A 25 -15.13 0.39 12.00
CA GLY A 25 -15.94 -0.76 12.41
C GLY A 25 -16.44 -1.55 11.20
N ALA A 26 -17.75 -1.86 11.16
CA ALA A 26 -18.38 -2.58 10.05
C ALA A 26 -18.23 -1.89 8.68
N ARG A 27 -18.03 -0.56 8.65
CA ARG A 27 -17.77 0.19 7.40
C ARG A 27 -16.42 -0.14 6.78
N GLY A 28 -15.54 -0.85 7.48
CA GLY A 28 -14.29 -1.38 6.92
C GLY A 28 -14.52 -2.30 5.71
N MET A 29 -15.70 -2.95 5.61
CA MET A 29 -16.05 -3.74 4.42
C MET A 29 -16.02 -2.91 3.14
N PHE A 30 -16.45 -1.64 3.19
CA PHE A 30 -16.37 -0.75 2.04
C PHE A 30 -14.92 -0.49 1.63
N THR A 31 -14.03 -0.23 2.60
CA THR A 31 -12.59 -0.05 2.34
C THR A 31 -11.98 -1.30 1.68
N ILE A 32 -12.34 -2.50 2.16
CA ILE A 32 -11.90 -3.77 1.55
C ILE A 32 -12.38 -3.87 0.11
N SER A 33 -13.65 -3.58 -0.15
CA SER A 33 -14.22 -3.63 -1.50
C SER A 33 -13.53 -2.67 -2.46
N VAL A 34 -13.17 -1.47 -2.01
CA VAL A 34 -12.43 -0.50 -2.81
C VAL A 34 -11.02 -1.01 -3.13
N LEU A 35 -10.29 -1.53 -2.14
CA LEU A 35 -8.94 -2.07 -2.34
C LEU A 35 -8.95 -3.28 -3.30
N ALA A 36 -9.92 -4.18 -3.15
CA ALA A 36 -10.10 -5.33 -4.02
C ALA A 36 -10.42 -4.91 -5.47
N GLU A 37 -11.24 -3.88 -5.66
CA GLU A 37 -11.55 -3.38 -6.99
C GLU A 37 -10.33 -2.71 -7.66
N ILE A 38 -9.51 -1.98 -6.90
CA ILE A 38 -8.25 -1.43 -7.39
C ILE A 38 -7.30 -2.55 -7.84
N GLU A 39 -7.13 -3.58 -7.02
CA GLU A 39 -6.31 -4.75 -7.35
C GLU A 39 -6.82 -5.46 -8.61
N ARG A 40 -8.15 -5.66 -8.72
CA ARG A 40 -8.78 -6.25 -9.90
C ARG A 40 -8.54 -5.43 -11.17
N ILE A 41 -8.65 -4.11 -11.10
CA ILE A 41 -8.39 -3.21 -12.23
C ILE A 41 -6.92 -3.31 -12.66
N LEU A 42 -5.98 -3.31 -11.71
CA LEU A 42 -4.55 -3.44 -12.00
C LEU A 42 -4.23 -4.82 -12.61
N ALA A 43 -4.75 -5.90 -12.03
CA ALA A 43 -4.58 -7.26 -12.58
C ALA A 43 -5.13 -7.38 -14.00
N SER A 44 -6.28 -6.74 -14.30
CA SER A 44 -6.85 -6.76 -15.65
C SER A 44 -5.99 -6.07 -16.72
N ARG A 45 -5.12 -5.14 -16.30
CA ARG A 45 -4.18 -4.43 -17.19
C ARG A 45 -2.85 -5.18 -17.36
N HIS A 46 -2.56 -6.12 -16.45
CA HIS A 46 -1.31 -6.88 -16.39
C HIS A 46 -1.61 -8.39 -16.26
N PRO A 47 -2.19 -9.02 -17.30
CA PRO A 47 -2.70 -10.39 -17.21
C PRO A 47 -1.61 -11.44 -16.93
N ASP A 48 -0.36 -11.14 -17.24
CA ASP A 48 0.78 -12.03 -17.04
C ASP A 48 1.47 -11.82 -15.67
N GLN A 49 0.93 -10.94 -14.81
CA GLN A 49 1.52 -10.61 -13.52
C GLN A 49 0.55 -10.92 -12.38
N GLU A 50 1.06 -11.56 -11.32
CA GLU A 50 0.34 -11.63 -10.06
C GLU A 50 0.42 -10.26 -9.38
N ILE A 51 -0.73 -9.60 -9.25
CA ILE A 51 -0.85 -8.26 -8.66
C ILE A 51 -1.40 -8.40 -7.24
N ARG A 52 -0.63 -7.93 -6.26
CA ARG A 52 -1.12 -7.67 -4.91
C ARG A 52 -0.98 -6.19 -4.62
N ILE A 53 -2.05 -5.54 -4.15
CA ILE A 53 -2.03 -4.11 -3.86
C ILE A 53 -0.98 -3.74 -2.81
N GLY A 54 -0.67 -4.66 -1.89
CA GLY A 54 0.35 -4.47 -0.86
C GLY A 54 1.76 -4.28 -1.42
N ASP A 55 2.06 -4.86 -2.59
CA ASP A 55 3.39 -4.78 -3.21
C ASP A 55 3.65 -3.39 -3.85
N TYR A 56 2.63 -2.51 -3.92
CA TYR A 56 2.74 -1.16 -4.49
C TYR A 56 3.15 -0.09 -3.48
N PHE A 57 3.15 -0.43 -2.19
CA PHE A 57 3.38 0.53 -1.10
C PHE A 57 4.55 0.10 -0.25
N ASP A 58 5.42 1.05 0.08
CA ASP A 58 6.58 0.82 0.97
C ASP A 58 6.13 0.70 2.44
N LEU A 59 4.99 1.30 2.78
CA LEU A 59 4.39 1.21 4.11
C LEU A 59 2.86 1.26 4.02
N ILE A 60 2.22 0.33 4.71
CA ILE A 60 0.78 0.31 4.94
C ILE A 60 0.55 0.53 6.44
N ALA A 61 -0.27 1.51 6.77
CA ALA A 61 -0.61 1.83 8.16
C ALA A 61 -2.12 1.98 8.30
N GLY A 62 -2.65 1.65 9.47
CA GLY A 62 -4.07 1.87 9.74
C GLY A 62 -4.46 1.81 11.20
N THR A 63 -5.70 2.19 11.49
CA THR A 63 -6.27 2.19 12.84
C THR A 63 -7.48 1.25 12.93
N SER A 64 -7.64 0.54 14.05
CA SER A 64 -8.74 -0.42 14.25
C SER A 64 -8.82 -1.44 13.09
N ILE A 65 -9.98 -1.63 12.45
CA ILE A 65 -10.13 -2.51 11.28
C ILE A 65 -9.15 -2.15 10.16
N GLY A 66 -8.83 -0.87 9.95
CA GLY A 66 -7.81 -0.46 8.98
C GLY A 66 -6.41 -0.91 9.36
N GLY A 67 -6.11 -1.04 10.66
CA GLY A 67 -4.87 -1.62 11.14
C GLY A 67 -4.81 -3.14 10.93
N ILE A 68 -5.93 -3.84 11.13
CA ILE A 68 -6.04 -5.28 10.81
C ILE A 68 -5.83 -5.52 9.32
N LEU A 69 -6.37 -4.66 8.44
CA LEU A 69 -6.18 -4.75 6.99
C LEU A 69 -4.76 -4.40 6.53
N ALA A 70 -3.97 -3.76 7.39
CA ALA A 70 -2.58 -3.43 7.11
C ALA A 70 -1.60 -4.56 7.53
N LEU A 71 -2.08 -5.62 8.17
CA LEU A 71 -1.31 -6.82 8.54
C LEU A 71 -1.37 -7.87 7.43
#